data_AF-A0A847DC02-F1
#
_entry.id   AF-A0A847DC02-F1
#
_cell.length_a   1.000
_cell.length_b   1.000
_cell.length_c   1.000
_cell.angle_alpha   90.00
_cell.angle_beta   90.00
_cell.angle_gamma   90.00
#
_symmetry.space_group_name_H-M   'P 1'
#
loop_
_entity.id
_entity.type
_entity.pdbx_description
1 polymer ?
#
loop_
_entity_poly.entity_id
_entity_poly.type
_entity_poly.pdbx_seq_one_letter_code
_entity_poly.pdbx_strand_id
1 'polypeptide(L)'
;MNKNFFMSCLFLLFICYICPCTEAKGPDFTDNLGKIVKEGDNYKIRLLDEKQGGVKTAEAVFLIKAKPETVFMAVTDFDHYPEFMPNIVSATKVGDKGGDKKYGFTLKVAFWDIKYTLLLKPGHKGDSYSLDWTFVESDIKDTTGAWRIGPLCNPSL
;
A
#
# COMPACT_ATOMS: atom_id res chain seq x y z
N MET A 1 35.84 -37.45 49.51
CA MET A 1 35.92 -38.31 48.31
C MET A 1 34.78 -37.91 47.38
N ASN A 2 35.12 -37.70 46.12
CA ASN A 2 34.40 -37.01 45.06
C ASN A 2 33.20 -37.86 44.54
N LYS A 3 32.02 -37.24 44.26
CA LYS A 3 31.31 -37.25 42.95
C LYS A 3 29.77 -37.12 43.01
N ASN A 4 29.26 -36.24 42.11
CA ASN A 4 27.93 -36.15 41.46
C ASN A 4 26.82 -35.45 42.29
N PHE A 5 26.37 -34.21 42.07
CA PHE A 5 26.09 -33.40 40.87
C PHE A 5 25.23 -34.11 39.82
N PHE A 6 23.91 -33.94 39.91
CA PHE A 6 23.00 -34.08 38.78
C PHE A 6 21.87 -33.05 38.89
N MET A 7 22.16 -31.86 38.36
CA MET A 7 21.20 -30.82 38.05
C MET A 7 20.57 -31.18 36.71
N SER A 8 19.34 -31.70 36.71
CA SER A 8 18.61 -31.94 35.47
C SER A 8 17.81 -30.68 35.11
N CYS A 9 18.38 -29.97 34.16
CA CYS A 9 17.87 -28.79 33.48
C CYS A 9 16.62 -29.18 32.68
N LEU A 10 15.45 -28.67 33.09
CA LEU A 10 14.23 -28.75 32.29
C LEU A 10 14.39 -27.77 31.11
N PHE A 11 14.93 -28.27 30.00
CA PHE A 11 15.03 -27.54 28.73
C PHE A 11 13.62 -27.21 28.24
N LEU A 12 13.19 -25.96 28.48
CA LEU A 12 12.11 -25.32 27.75
C LEU A 12 12.54 -25.23 26.29
N LEU A 13 12.13 -26.20 25.47
CA LEU A 13 12.12 -26.09 24.02
C LEU A 13 11.05 -25.06 23.62
N PHE A 14 11.36 -23.77 23.82
CA PHE A 14 10.85 -22.72 22.96
C PHE A 14 11.47 -22.96 21.58
N ILE A 15 10.88 -23.88 20.81
CA ILE A 15 10.98 -23.82 19.35
C ILE A 15 10.14 -22.61 18.97
N CYS A 16 10.74 -21.43 19.15
CA CYS A 16 10.35 -20.24 18.45
C CYS A 16 10.46 -20.64 16.98
N TYR A 17 9.32 -20.87 16.34
CA TYR A 17 9.22 -20.84 14.89
C TYR A 17 9.58 -19.41 14.49
N ILE A 18 10.89 -19.12 14.49
CA ILE A 18 11.46 -17.98 13.80
C ILE A 18 11.16 -18.31 12.35
N CYS A 19 10.04 -17.79 11.85
CA CYS A 19 9.77 -17.77 10.43
C CYS A 19 11.03 -17.15 9.80
N PRO A 20 11.80 -17.88 8.99
CA PRO A 20 12.96 -17.33 8.35
C PRO A 20 12.43 -16.45 7.23
N CYS A 21 11.96 -15.24 7.56
CA CYS A 21 11.87 -14.20 6.56
C CYS A 21 13.32 -13.76 6.34
N THR A 22 13.99 -14.55 5.51
CA THR A 22 15.31 -14.28 4.94
C THR A 22 15.34 -12.83 4.54
N GLU A 23 16.33 -12.11 5.09
CA GLU A 23 16.69 -10.72 4.84
C GLU A 23 15.88 -10.10 3.69
N ALA A 24 14.79 -9.46 4.07
CA ALA A 24 13.93 -8.79 3.12
C ALA A 24 14.78 -7.81 2.31
N LYS A 25 15.01 -8.12 1.03
CA LYS A 25 15.55 -7.15 0.09
C LYS A 25 14.62 -5.94 0.12
N GLY A 26 15.20 -4.74 0.04
CA GLY A 26 14.48 -3.47 0.11
C GLY A 26 13.29 -3.40 -0.88
N PRO A 27 12.53 -2.31 -0.87
CA PRO A 27 11.39 -2.14 -1.78
C PRO A 27 11.87 -2.29 -3.23
N ASP A 28 11.39 -3.33 -3.91
CA ASP A 28 11.75 -3.57 -5.29
C ASP A 28 10.56 -4.03 -6.12
N PHE A 29 10.64 -3.75 -7.42
CA PHE A 29 9.67 -4.22 -8.39
C PHE A 29 10.04 -5.64 -8.82
N THR A 30 9.04 -6.44 -9.19
CA THR A 30 9.26 -7.84 -9.64
C THR A 30 9.76 -7.93 -11.08
N ASP A 31 9.80 -6.80 -11.79
CA ASP A 31 10.21 -6.66 -13.18
C ASP A 31 11.10 -5.42 -13.37
N ASN A 32 11.74 -5.32 -14.54
CA ASN A 32 12.67 -4.22 -14.88
C ASN A 32 12.01 -3.14 -15.76
N LEU A 33 10.69 -3.00 -15.73
CA LEU A 33 9.97 -2.02 -16.54
C LEU A 33 10.07 -0.61 -15.97
N GLY A 34 9.96 0.36 -16.87
CA GLY A 34 9.91 1.77 -16.53
C GLY A 34 11.25 2.36 -16.09
N LYS A 35 11.19 3.63 -15.71
CA LYS A 35 12.34 4.42 -15.25
C LYS A 35 12.17 4.75 -13.77
N ILE A 36 13.14 4.37 -12.94
CA ILE A 36 13.17 4.80 -11.54
C ILE A 36 13.37 6.32 -11.50
N VAL A 37 12.46 7.03 -10.83
CA VAL A 37 12.50 8.49 -10.68
C VAL A 37 12.79 8.93 -9.26
N LYS A 38 12.55 8.07 -8.28
CA LYS A 38 12.87 8.34 -6.88
C LYS A 38 13.07 7.04 -6.12
N GLU A 39 14.04 7.04 -5.22
CA GLU A 39 14.35 5.92 -4.34
C GLU A 39 14.79 6.45 -2.98
N GLY A 40 14.42 5.72 -1.92
CA GLY A 40 14.90 5.90 -0.57
C GLY A 40 14.92 4.56 0.16
N ASP A 41 15.34 4.55 1.42
CA ASP A 41 15.58 3.31 2.18
C ASP A 41 14.36 2.37 2.23
N ASN A 42 13.15 2.93 2.22
CA ASN A 42 11.90 2.18 2.35
C ASN A 42 10.88 2.47 1.23
N TYR A 43 11.28 3.15 0.15
CA TYR A 43 10.40 3.27 -1.01
C TYR A 43 11.15 3.37 -2.35
N LYS A 44 10.48 2.95 -3.42
CA LYS A 44 10.94 3.11 -4.80
C LYS A 44 9.78 3.53 -5.70
N ILE A 45 10.01 4.50 -6.60
CA ILE A 45 8.99 5.04 -7.51
C ILE A 45 9.53 4.96 -8.94
N ARG A 46 8.69 4.45 -9.84
CA ARG A 46 8.99 4.35 -11.28
C ARG A 46 7.90 4.97 -12.14
N LEU A 47 8.31 5.44 -13.32
CA LEU A 47 7.41 5.83 -14.41
C LEU A 47 7.38 4.71 -15.45
N LEU A 48 6.19 4.20 -15.76
CA LEU A 48 5.99 3.14 -16.74
C LEU A 48 5.67 3.71 -18.13
N ASP A 49 4.93 4.82 -18.19
CA ASP A 49 4.54 5.47 -19.45
C ASP A 49 4.52 6.99 -19.26
N GLU A 50 5.21 7.70 -20.15
CA GLU A 50 5.29 9.17 -20.22
C GLU A 50 4.63 9.64 -21.51
N LYS A 51 3.72 10.61 -21.42
CA LYS A 51 3.09 11.27 -22.58
C LYS A 51 3.61 12.69 -22.66
N GLN A 52 3.76 13.26 -23.86
CA GLN A 52 4.28 14.63 -24.08
C GLN A 52 3.74 15.64 -23.04
N GLY A 53 4.57 15.96 -22.03
CA GLY A 53 4.26 16.92 -20.97
C GLY A 53 3.71 16.36 -19.64
N GLY A 54 3.58 15.04 -19.45
CA GLY A 54 3.08 14.47 -18.19
C GLY A 54 3.29 12.96 -18.02
N VAL A 55 3.03 12.49 -16.79
CA VAL A 55 3.06 11.06 -16.44
C VAL A 55 1.70 10.45 -16.76
N LYS A 56 1.71 9.32 -17.47
CA LYS A 56 0.47 8.55 -17.72
C LYS A 56 0.32 7.42 -16.73
N THR A 57 1.40 6.69 -16.45
CA THR A 57 1.39 5.59 -15.49
C THR A 57 2.63 5.65 -14.61
N ALA A 58 2.42 5.63 -13.31
CA ALA A 58 3.47 5.52 -12.29
C ALA A 58 3.15 4.36 -11.35
N GLU A 59 4.20 3.80 -10.76
CA GLU A 59 4.09 2.76 -9.75
C GLU A 59 5.05 3.07 -8.60
N ALA A 60 4.62 2.78 -7.39
CA ALA A 60 5.41 3.01 -6.18
C ALA A 60 5.29 1.82 -5.24
N VAL A 61 6.42 1.39 -4.69
CA VAL A 61 6.51 0.32 -3.69
C VAL A 61 7.05 0.92 -2.40
N PHE A 62 6.42 0.58 -1.29
CA PHE A 62 6.79 1.05 0.05
C PHE A 62 6.95 -0.13 1.01
N LEU A 63 8.01 -0.10 1.82
CA LEU A 63 8.15 -0.96 2.98
C LEU A 63 7.65 -0.22 4.22
N ILE A 64 6.64 -0.81 4.87
CA ILE A 64 5.98 -0.24 6.04
C ILE A 64 6.08 -1.24 7.18
N LYS A 65 6.59 -0.79 8.34
CA LYS A 65 6.70 -1.61 9.56
C LYS A 65 5.37 -1.66 10.31
N ALA A 66 4.36 -2.27 9.70
CA ALA A 66 3.03 -2.47 10.28
C ALA A 66 2.39 -3.74 9.71
N LYS A 67 1.29 -4.19 10.33
CA LYS A 67 0.48 -5.29 9.76
C LYS A 67 -0.23 -4.79 8.48
N PRO A 68 -0.37 -5.63 7.43
CA PRO A 68 -1.08 -5.26 6.20
C PRO A 68 -2.48 -4.67 6.44
N GLU A 69 -3.23 -5.26 7.38
CA GLU A 69 -4.55 -4.77 7.78
C GLU A 69 -4.51 -3.33 8.30
N THR A 70 -3.54 -3.00 9.16
CA THR A 70 -3.39 -1.65 9.72
C THR A 70 -3.10 -0.63 8.63
N VAL A 71 -2.24 -0.98 7.66
CA VAL A 71 -1.96 -0.10 6.52
C VAL A 71 -3.19 0.05 5.64
N PHE A 72 -3.91 -1.04 5.38
CA PHE A 72 -5.13 -1.00 4.58
C PHE A 72 -6.22 -0.14 5.21
N MET A 73 -6.43 -0.26 6.53
CA MET A 73 -7.35 0.60 7.28
C MET A 73 -6.96 2.08 7.13
N ALA A 74 -5.68 2.41 7.26
CA ALA A 74 -5.21 3.79 7.10
C ALA A 74 -5.45 4.34 5.68
N VAL A 75 -5.11 3.59 4.62
CA VAL A 75 -5.29 4.07 3.24
C VAL A 75 -6.74 4.06 2.75
N THR A 76 -7.65 3.46 3.51
CA THR A 76 -9.10 3.43 3.21
C THR A 76 -9.94 4.22 4.20
N ASP A 77 -9.32 4.87 5.18
CA ASP A 77 -9.95 5.84 6.06
C ASP A 77 -10.13 7.16 5.30
N PHE A 78 -11.17 7.22 4.48
CA PHE A 78 -11.46 8.38 3.64
C PHE A 78 -11.84 9.63 4.43
N ASP A 79 -12.33 9.47 5.65
CA ASP A 79 -12.70 10.61 6.51
C ASP A 79 -11.45 11.36 6.99
N HIS A 80 -10.34 10.64 7.22
CA HIS A 80 -9.05 11.21 7.63
C HIS A 80 -7.99 11.21 6.52
N TYR A 81 -8.36 10.84 5.28
CA TYR A 81 -7.43 10.77 4.14
C TYR A 81 -6.66 12.07 3.85
N PRO A 82 -7.28 13.27 3.95
CA PRO A 82 -6.57 14.55 3.79
C PRO A 82 -5.42 14.77 4.77
N GLU A 83 -5.40 14.07 5.93
CA GLU A 83 -4.38 14.27 6.95
C GLU A 83 -3.01 13.74 6.53
N PHE A 84 -2.97 12.72 5.65
CA PHE A 84 -1.72 12.11 5.23
C PHE A 84 -1.50 12.12 3.72
N MET A 85 -2.54 12.30 2.89
CA MET A 85 -2.37 12.45 1.44
C MET A 85 -2.12 13.90 1.03
N PRO A 86 -0.91 14.21 0.51
CA PRO A 86 -0.59 15.57 0.11
C PRO A 86 -1.58 16.08 -0.94
N ASN A 87 -1.94 17.36 -0.81
CA ASN A 87 -2.80 18.10 -1.73
C ASN A 87 -4.27 17.66 -1.77
N ILE A 88 -4.67 16.53 -1.16
CA ILE A 88 -6.09 16.21 -1.00
C ILE A 88 -6.64 17.06 0.14
N VAL A 89 -7.65 17.87 -0.14
CA VAL A 89 -8.27 18.75 0.87
C VAL A 89 -9.63 18.23 1.34
N SER A 90 -10.22 17.28 0.61
CA SER A 90 -11.50 16.67 0.94
C SER A 90 -11.64 15.31 0.27
N ALA A 91 -12.22 14.36 1.00
CA ALA A 91 -12.70 13.08 0.50
C ALA A 91 -14.06 12.82 1.15
N THR A 92 -15.12 12.70 0.36
CA THR A 92 -16.49 12.55 0.87
C THR A 92 -17.20 11.39 0.21
N LYS A 93 -17.90 10.60 1.01
CA LYS A 93 -18.73 9.53 0.49
C LYS A 93 -19.92 10.14 -0.25
N VAL A 94 -20.06 9.82 -1.54
CA VAL A 94 -21.16 10.29 -2.38
C VAL A 94 -22.19 9.20 -2.66
N GLY A 95 -21.90 7.95 -2.32
CA GLY A 95 -22.86 6.86 -2.38
C GLY A 95 -22.22 5.48 -2.40
N ASP A 96 -23.02 4.47 -2.75
CA ASP A 96 -22.59 3.10 -2.96
C ASP A 96 -23.17 2.60 -4.30
N LYS A 97 -22.45 1.72 -5.00
CA LYS A 97 -22.91 1.09 -6.25
C LYS A 97 -22.51 -0.37 -6.28
N GLY A 98 -23.47 -1.27 -6.07
CA GLY A 98 -23.23 -2.72 -6.19
C GLY A 98 -22.20 -3.28 -5.21
N GLY A 99 -22.07 -2.68 -4.01
CA GLY A 99 -21.06 -3.06 -3.00
C GLY A 99 -19.76 -2.25 -3.07
N ASP A 100 -19.53 -1.53 -4.18
CA ASP A 100 -18.41 -0.60 -4.31
C ASP A 100 -18.77 0.75 -3.69
N LYS A 101 -17.78 1.44 -3.10
CA LYS A 101 -17.98 2.74 -2.45
C LYS A 101 -17.69 3.87 -3.43
N LYS A 102 -18.60 4.83 -3.59
CA LYS A 102 -18.38 6.00 -4.44
C LYS A 102 -17.92 7.19 -3.58
N TYR A 103 -16.75 7.75 -3.89
CA TYR A 103 -16.16 8.87 -3.15
C TYR A 103 -15.79 10.02 -4.08
N GLY A 104 -16.15 11.24 -3.68
CA GLY A 104 -15.71 12.49 -4.29
C GLY A 104 -14.46 13.02 -3.59
N PHE A 105 -13.49 13.49 -4.36
CA PHE A 105 -12.22 14.04 -3.89
C PHE A 105 -12.05 15.46 -4.42
N THR A 106 -11.41 16.30 -3.61
CA THR A 106 -10.90 17.60 -4.04
C THR A 106 -9.39 17.63 -3.84
N LEU A 107 -8.66 17.82 -4.94
CA LEU A 107 -7.21 17.97 -4.97
C LEU A 107 -6.87 19.44 -5.24
N LYS A 108 -6.01 20.01 -4.41
CA LYS A 108 -5.52 21.39 -4.57
C LYS A 108 -4.17 21.40 -5.26
N VAL A 109 -4.11 21.93 -6.47
CA VAL A 109 -2.86 22.05 -7.26
C VAL A 109 -2.59 23.52 -7.54
N ALA A 110 -1.58 24.07 -6.86
CA ALA A 110 -1.25 25.50 -6.89
C ALA A 110 -2.48 26.39 -6.60
N PHE A 111 -3.03 27.06 -7.62
CA PHE A 111 -4.16 27.98 -7.51
C PHE A 111 -5.51 27.36 -7.93
N TRP A 112 -5.54 26.06 -8.26
CA TRP A 112 -6.72 25.39 -8.81
C TRP A 112 -7.16 24.22 -7.92
N ASP A 113 -8.47 24.06 -7.80
CA ASP A 113 -9.10 22.88 -7.21
C ASP A 113 -9.56 21.95 -8.32
N ILE A 114 -9.15 20.68 -8.24
CA ILE A 114 -9.55 19.62 -9.16
C ILE A 114 -10.51 18.71 -8.42
N LYS A 115 -11.74 18.58 -8.92
CA LYS A 115 -12.76 17.71 -8.33
C LYS A 115 -12.93 16.46 -9.17
N TYR A 116 -12.87 15.30 -8.52
CA TYR A 116 -13.06 14.03 -9.19
C TYR A 116 -13.73 13.00 -8.30
N THR A 117 -14.42 12.06 -8.92
CA THR A 117 -15.17 11.03 -8.24
C THR A 117 -14.71 9.65 -8.69
N LEU A 118 -14.45 8.79 -7.72
CA LEU A 118 -13.99 7.43 -7.93
C LEU A 118 -15.01 6.42 -7.42
N LEU A 119 -15.06 5.29 -8.10
CA LEU A 119 -15.68 4.07 -7.59
C LEU A 119 -14.57 3.17 -7.05
N LEU A 120 -14.68 2.83 -5.76
CA LEU A 120 -13.68 2.16 -4.97
C LEU A 120 -14.13 0.74 -4.63
N LYS A 121 -13.33 -0.24 -5.03
CA LYS A 121 -13.61 -1.66 -4.86
C LYS A 121 -12.57 -2.30 -3.94
N PRO A 122 -12.89 -2.51 -2.64
CA PRO A 122 -12.00 -3.20 -1.73
C PRO A 122 -11.97 -4.71 -2.04
N GLY A 123 -10.81 -5.32 -1.85
CA GLY A 123 -10.59 -6.76 -1.96
C GLY A 123 -9.71 -7.27 -0.83
N HIS A 124 -9.88 -8.54 -0.48
CA HIS A 124 -9.11 -9.19 0.58
C HIS A 124 -8.96 -10.69 0.30
N LYS A 125 -7.74 -11.21 0.45
CA LYS A 125 -7.42 -12.63 0.29
C LYS A 125 -6.24 -13.01 1.20
N GLY A 126 -6.50 -13.83 2.21
CA GLY A 126 -5.45 -14.24 3.17
C GLY A 126 -4.97 -13.03 3.97
N ASP A 127 -3.67 -12.73 3.93
CA ASP A 127 -3.07 -11.54 4.55
C ASP A 127 -2.85 -10.39 3.55
N SER A 128 -3.45 -10.47 2.37
CA SER A 128 -3.33 -9.49 1.28
C SER A 128 -4.62 -8.71 1.09
N TYR A 129 -4.48 -7.39 0.96
CA TYR A 129 -5.56 -6.42 0.79
C TYR A 129 -5.38 -5.65 -0.51
N SER A 130 -6.48 -5.27 -1.14
CA SER A 130 -6.48 -4.44 -2.34
C SER A 130 -7.57 -3.37 -2.29
N LEU A 131 -7.31 -2.25 -2.94
CA LEU A 131 -8.33 -1.26 -3.25
C LEU A 131 -8.14 -0.84 -4.70
N ASP A 132 -9.05 -1.26 -5.57
CA ASP A 132 -9.08 -0.82 -6.96
C ASP A 132 -9.95 0.43 -7.07
N TRP A 133 -9.50 1.41 -7.85
CA TRP A 133 -10.34 2.55 -8.19
C TRP A 133 -10.53 2.68 -9.70
N THR A 134 -11.76 3.04 -10.04
CA THR A 134 -12.15 3.36 -11.41
C THR A 134 -12.75 4.76 -11.45
N PHE A 135 -12.43 5.46 -12.53
CA PHE A 135 -12.96 6.78 -12.81
C PHE A 135 -14.49 6.74 -12.97
N VAL A 136 -15.18 7.72 -12.38
CA VAL A 136 -16.62 7.93 -12.61
C VAL A 136 -16.87 9.24 -13.36
N GLU A 137 -16.43 10.37 -12.79
CA GLU A 137 -16.69 11.71 -13.32
C GLU A 137 -15.75 12.74 -12.68
N SER A 138 -15.32 13.77 -13.44
CA SER A 138 -14.44 14.84 -12.93
C SER A 138 -14.13 15.93 -13.97
N ASP A 139 -13.29 16.89 -13.54
CA ASP A 139 -12.52 17.82 -14.38
C ASP A 139 -11.28 17.22 -15.07
N ILE A 140 -10.84 16.01 -14.69
CA ILE A 140 -9.79 15.21 -15.36
C ILE A 140 -10.38 14.24 -16.41
N LYS A 141 -9.53 13.74 -17.32
CA LYS A 141 -9.96 12.88 -18.43
C LYS A 141 -10.25 11.44 -18.01
N ASP A 142 -9.35 10.87 -17.22
CA ASP A 142 -9.44 9.50 -16.71
C ASP A 142 -8.49 9.31 -15.52
N THR A 143 -8.76 8.30 -14.71
CA THR A 143 -7.80 7.77 -13.74
C THR A 143 -8.22 6.37 -13.31
N THR A 144 -7.26 5.46 -13.24
CA THR A 144 -7.42 4.14 -12.66
C THR A 144 -6.18 3.81 -11.86
N GLY A 145 -6.31 2.84 -10.96
CA GLY A 145 -5.18 2.39 -10.19
C GLY A 145 -5.62 1.52 -9.03
N ALA A 146 -4.64 1.21 -8.20
CA ALA A 146 -4.76 0.19 -7.21
C ALA A 146 -3.82 0.45 -6.03
N TRP A 147 -4.34 0.19 -4.83
CA TRP A 147 -3.49 -0.21 -3.70
C TRP A 147 -3.40 -1.74 -3.68
N ARG A 148 -2.19 -2.25 -3.49
CA ARG A 148 -1.88 -3.66 -3.25
C ARG A 148 -1.03 -3.72 -2.00
N ILE A 149 -1.52 -4.39 -0.97
CA ILE A 149 -0.91 -4.40 0.36
C ILE A 149 -0.85 -5.83 0.83
N GLY A 150 0.31 -6.28 1.26
CA GLY A 150 0.49 -7.63 1.78
C GLY A 150 1.83 -7.78 2.48
N PRO A 151 2.07 -8.94 3.09
CA PRO A 151 3.32 -9.21 3.77
C PRO A 151 4.46 -9.32 2.76
N LEU A 152 5.60 -8.72 3.09
CA LEU A 152 6.81 -8.75 2.26
C LEU A 152 7.32 -10.16 1.96
N CYS A 153 7.08 -11.10 2.88
CA CYS A 153 7.45 -12.51 2.72
C CYS A 153 6.48 -13.29 1.80
N ASN A 154 5.49 -12.63 1.17
CA ASN A 154 4.61 -13.21 0.15
C ASN A 154 4.72 -12.42 -1.18
N PRO A 155 5.68 -12.76 -2.05
CA PRO A 155 5.92 -12.04 -3.31
C PRO A 155 4.85 -12.28 -4.41
N SER A 156 3.71 -12.89 -4.07
CA SER A 156 2.65 -13.28 -5.01
C SER A 156 1.49 -12.27 -5.03
N LEU A 157 1.78 -10.97 -4.94
CA LEU A 157 0.80 -9.89 -5.07
C LEU A 157 0.56 -9.51 -6.53
#